data_AF-A0A2T1EN74-F1
#
_entry.id   AF-A0A2T1EN74-F1
#
_cell.length_a   1.000
_cell.length_b   1.000
_cell.length_c   1.000
_cell.angle_alpha   90.00
_cell.angle_beta   90.00
_cell.angle_gamma   90.00
#
_symmetry.space_group_name_H-M   'P 1'
#
loop_
_entity.id
_entity.type
_entity.pdbx_description
1 polymer ?
#
loop_
_entity_poly.entity_id
_entity_poly.type
_entity_poly.pdbx_seq_one_letter_code
_entity_poly.pdbx_strand_id
1 'polypeptide(L)'
;MKCNIWLKYLPAIIAATFLTPVMPIIAAPQTPTVIAQATTAYNTYMRRGYSATAKRDYRNALVNFRRALSVRPGDGYATAAINNVSKYARRGSSKTIFIASNRGAPGTRQGGATRGGCSSSDRTLTALVPANNLGMTTSQYPVIFFYVPQTSADILELSLVDENDNEIYQKNLKPIKTGGVASINFRDLPGLKPLQVGKSYHWYLSIVCNAQDRSADIFVDSWVQRINPDPALQSELKQASLESRAALYAVNGIWYDSLTALFETRKSSPNNSALVNQWADLLDSVGLDTVAREPLVPCCTVTN
;
A
#
# COMPACT_ATOMS: atom_id res chain seq x y z
N MET A 1 51.45 -42.52 11.73
CA MET A 1 51.28 -42.52 13.19
C MET A 1 52.47 -41.82 13.84
N LYS A 2 52.29 -40.59 14.34
CA LYS A 2 52.83 -40.07 15.61
C LYS A 2 52.46 -38.59 15.70
N CYS A 3 51.62 -38.31 16.69
CA CYS A 3 51.13 -37.02 17.11
C CYS A 3 52.26 -36.24 17.78
N ASN A 4 52.40 -34.94 17.52
CA ASN A 4 53.16 -34.03 18.38
C ASN A 4 52.42 -32.70 18.48
N ILE A 5 51.99 -32.42 19.70
CA ILE A 5 51.24 -31.24 20.15
C ILE A 5 52.24 -30.10 20.32
N TRP A 6 51.99 -28.96 19.68
CA TRP A 6 52.63 -27.68 20.05
C TRP A 6 51.55 -26.66 20.36
N LEU A 7 51.38 -26.46 21.66
CA LEU A 7 50.60 -25.39 22.28
C LEU A 7 51.45 -24.10 22.21
N LYS A 8 51.01 -23.07 21.48
CA LYS A 8 51.55 -21.71 21.60
C LYS A 8 50.42 -20.68 21.64
N TYR A 9 50.21 -20.15 22.83
CA TYR A 9 49.82 -18.78 23.19
C TYR A 9 49.12 -17.92 22.12
N LEU A 10 47.83 -17.66 22.34
CA LEU A 10 47.11 -16.49 21.81
C LEU A 10 46.85 -15.52 22.99
N PRO A 11 47.24 -14.24 22.89
CA PRO A 11 46.94 -13.26 23.94
C PRO A 11 45.43 -13.00 23.98
N ALA A 12 44.86 -13.05 25.20
CA ALA A 12 43.49 -12.64 25.44
C ALA A 12 43.36 -11.13 25.19
N ILE A 13 42.75 -10.76 24.07
CA ILE A 13 42.30 -9.39 23.83
C ILE A 13 41.03 -9.20 24.66
N ILE A 14 41.16 -8.54 25.81
CA ILE A 14 40.01 -8.08 26.60
C ILE A 14 39.40 -6.90 25.84
N ALA A 15 38.39 -7.17 25.03
CA ALA A 15 37.54 -6.12 24.47
C ALA A 15 36.68 -5.55 25.61
N ALA A 16 37.09 -4.40 26.14
CA ALA A 16 36.27 -3.62 27.06
C ALA A 16 35.07 -3.05 26.29
N THR A 17 33.96 -3.79 26.29
CA THR A 17 32.68 -3.31 25.79
C THR A 17 32.14 -2.28 26.78
N PHE A 18 32.26 -1.00 26.43
CA PHE A 18 31.55 0.06 27.12
C PHE A 18 30.05 -0.12 26.85
N LEU A 19 29.36 -0.80 27.77
CA LEU A 19 27.90 -0.78 27.87
C LEU A 19 27.48 0.64 28.24
N THR A 20 27.18 1.49 27.26
CA THR A 20 26.42 2.71 27.55
C THR A 20 25.02 2.27 28.00
N PRO A 21 24.58 2.61 29.22
CA PRO A 21 23.24 2.26 29.66
C PRO A 21 22.23 2.95 28.74
N VAL A 22 21.49 2.17 27.97
CA VAL A 22 20.31 2.66 27.25
C VAL A 22 19.30 3.01 28.32
N MET A 23 19.17 4.29 28.66
CA MET A 23 18.12 4.72 29.57
C MET A 23 16.76 4.45 28.90
N PRO A 24 15.80 3.82 29.59
CA PRO A 24 14.47 3.65 29.05
C PRO A 24 13.85 5.02 28.80
N ILE A 25 13.38 5.26 27.57
CA ILE A 25 12.58 6.43 27.24
C ILE A 25 11.25 6.27 27.97
N ILE A 26 11.11 6.92 29.13
CA ILE A 26 9.83 7.02 29.83
C ILE A 26 8.98 8.02 29.04
N ALA A 27 7.90 7.54 28.43
CA ALA A 27 6.92 8.43 27.79
C ALA A 27 6.41 9.44 28.82
N ALA A 28 6.52 10.74 28.52
CA ALA A 28 6.06 11.78 29.42
C ALA A 28 4.56 11.59 29.73
N PRO A 29 4.15 11.68 31.01
CA PRO A 29 2.74 11.56 31.38
C PRO A 29 1.93 12.67 30.69
N GLN A 30 0.87 12.28 29.98
CA GLN A 30 0.00 13.23 29.29
C GLN A 30 -0.77 14.09 30.30
N THR A 31 -0.90 15.39 30.01
CA THR A 31 -1.62 16.30 30.90
C THR A 31 -3.14 16.01 30.90
N PRO A 32 -3.86 16.29 32.00
CA PRO A 32 -5.31 16.05 32.09
C PRO A 32 -6.13 16.67 30.95
N THR A 33 -5.69 17.83 30.45
CA THR A 33 -6.32 18.54 29.33
C THR A 33 -6.21 17.75 28.02
N VAL A 34 -5.07 17.13 27.74
CA VAL A 34 -4.85 16.29 26.55
C VAL A 34 -5.73 15.03 26.61
N ILE A 35 -5.85 14.42 27.80
CA ILE A 35 -6.69 13.25 28.04
C ILE A 35 -8.18 13.59 27.85
N ALA A 36 -8.63 14.73 28.37
CA ALA A 36 -10.01 15.21 28.22
C ALA A 36 -10.35 15.53 26.75
N GLN A 37 -9.44 16.18 26.02
CA GLN A 37 -9.62 16.48 24.59
C GLN A 37 -9.67 15.22 23.73
N ALA A 38 -8.77 14.25 23.97
CA ALA A 38 -8.80 12.95 23.30
C ALA A 38 -10.11 12.19 23.58
N THR A 39 -10.64 12.27 24.79
CA THR A 39 -11.93 11.66 25.16
C THR A 39 -13.10 12.30 24.43
N THR A 40 -13.12 13.63 24.33
CA THR A 40 -14.15 14.37 23.58
C THR A 40 -14.10 14.08 22.07
N ALA A 41 -12.89 14.04 21.50
CA ALA A 41 -12.69 13.72 20.08
C ALA A 41 -13.15 12.28 19.77
N TYR A 42 -12.74 11.31 20.58
CA TYR A 42 -13.17 9.91 20.47
C TYR A 42 -14.70 9.78 20.50
N ASN A 43 -15.35 10.34 21.53
CA ASN A 43 -16.81 10.28 21.67
C ASN A 43 -17.53 10.92 20.48
N THR A 44 -16.99 12.02 19.96
CA THR A 44 -17.53 12.71 18.78
C THR A 44 -17.48 11.82 17.55
N TYR A 45 -16.34 11.17 17.28
CA TYR A 45 -16.19 10.28 16.15
C TYR A 45 -17.06 9.03 16.28
N MET A 46 -17.14 8.41 17.46
CA MET A 46 -18.04 7.27 17.68
C MET A 46 -19.51 7.63 17.41
N ARG A 47 -19.99 8.76 17.94
CA ARG A 47 -21.37 9.24 17.71
C ARG A 47 -21.65 9.51 16.23
N ARG A 48 -20.73 10.16 15.53
CA ARG A 48 -20.85 10.40 14.08
C ARG A 48 -20.88 9.10 13.29
N GLY A 49 -20.04 8.13 13.67
CA GLY A 49 -20.01 6.79 13.07
C GLY A 49 -21.34 6.06 13.20
N TYR A 50 -21.92 6.03 14.40
CA TYR A 50 -23.24 5.41 14.62
C TYR A 50 -24.37 6.16 13.91
N SER A 51 -24.34 7.49 13.89
CA SER A 51 -25.32 8.30 13.15
C SER A 51 -25.28 8.01 11.65
N ALA A 52 -24.08 7.92 11.05
CA ALA A 52 -23.92 7.54 9.65
C ALA A 52 -24.38 6.09 9.40
N THR A 53 -24.10 5.17 10.33
CA THR A 53 -24.56 3.77 10.26
C THR A 53 -26.09 3.69 10.23
N ALA A 54 -26.78 4.47 11.07
CA ALA A 54 -28.25 4.54 11.10
C ALA A 54 -28.84 5.03 9.76
N LYS A 55 -28.10 5.88 9.03
CA LYS A 55 -28.45 6.35 7.69
C LYS A 55 -28.03 5.41 6.56
N ARG A 56 -27.44 4.24 6.89
CA ARG A 56 -26.80 3.30 5.95
C ARG A 56 -25.64 3.89 5.16
N ASP A 57 -25.08 5.01 5.63
CA ASP A 57 -23.89 5.63 5.06
C ASP A 57 -22.64 4.95 5.64
N TYR A 58 -22.39 3.74 5.16
CA TYR A 58 -21.33 2.89 5.71
C TYR A 58 -19.93 3.44 5.42
N ARG A 59 -19.75 4.18 4.31
CA ARG A 59 -18.48 4.84 3.99
C ARG A 59 -18.14 5.87 5.07
N ASN A 60 -19.04 6.80 5.36
CA ASN A 60 -18.80 7.80 6.40
C ASN A 60 -18.77 7.20 7.80
N ALA A 61 -19.54 6.14 8.07
CA ALA A 61 -19.46 5.41 9.33
C ALA A 61 -18.06 4.84 9.58
N LEU A 62 -17.51 4.08 8.60
CA LEU A 62 -16.19 3.46 8.71
C LEU A 62 -15.06 4.50 8.81
N VAL A 63 -15.16 5.60 8.07
CA VAL A 63 -14.25 6.74 8.20
C VAL A 63 -14.26 7.25 9.66
N ASN A 64 -15.43 7.52 10.24
CA ASN A 64 -15.52 8.03 11.60
C ASN A 64 -15.03 7.03 12.66
N PHE A 65 -15.38 5.74 12.58
CA PHE A 65 -14.89 4.75 13.54
C PHE A 65 -13.37 4.57 13.47
N ARG A 66 -12.78 4.66 12.27
CA ARG A 66 -11.31 4.70 12.15
C ARG A 66 -10.69 5.94 12.75
N ARG A 67 -11.39 7.09 12.77
CA ARG A 67 -10.89 8.31 13.46
C ARG A 67 -10.93 8.11 14.96
N ALA A 68 -11.97 7.46 15.47
CA ALA A 68 -12.04 7.06 16.87
C ALA A 68 -10.88 6.13 17.24
N LEU A 69 -10.60 5.12 16.41
CA LEU A 69 -9.48 4.19 16.62
C LEU A 69 -8.11 4.86 16.52
N SER A 70 -7.94 5.89 15.67
CA SER A 70 -6.69 6.67 15.65
C SER A 70 -6.47 7.52 16.90
N VAL A 71 -7.55 7.93 17.57
CA VAL A 71 -7.47 8.66 18.85
C VAL A 71 -7.21 7.69 20.01
N ARG A 72 -7.75 6.47 19.95
CA ARG A 72 -7.53 5.41 20.94
C ARG A 72 -7.11 4.09 20.26
N PRO A 73 -5.83 3.93 19.91
CA PRO A 73 -5.34 2.70 19.30
C PRO A 73 -5.61 1.48 20.20
N GLY A 74 -6.13 0.40 19.61
CA GLY A 74 -6.48 -0.83 20.34
C GLY A 74 -7.85 -0.80 21.05
N ASP A 75 -8.65 0.25 20.89
CA ASP A 75 -9.99 0.31 21.48
C ASP A 75 -10.93 -0.75 20.89
N GLY A 76 -11.51 -1.58 21.77
CA GLY A 76 -12.39 -2.68 21.39
C GLY A 76 -13.74 -2.24 20.82
N TYR A 77 -14.29 -1.10 21.24
CA TYR A 77 -15.58 -0.60 20.76
C TYR A 77 -15.47 -0.05 19.34
N ALA A 78 -14.45 0.76 19.06
CA ALA A 78 -14.18 1.27 17.72
C ALA A 78 -13.86 0.12 16.76
N THR A 79 -13.08 -0.88 17.20
CA THR A 79 -12.78 -2.08 16.40
C THR A 79 -14.04 -2.89 16.10
N ALA A 80 -14.88 -3.17 17.10
CA ALA A 80 -16.15 -3.86 16.91
C ALA A 80 -17.11 -3.10 15.98
N ALA A 81 -17.17 -1.77 16.10
CA ALA A 81 -17.98 -0.93 15.23
C ALA A 81 -17.50 -0.99 13.76
N ILE A 82 -16.18 -0.94 13.51
CA ILE A 82 -15.61 -1.14 12.18
C ILE A 82 -15.99 -2.52 11.64
N ASN A 83 -15.79 -3.58 12.42
CA ASN A 83 -16.08 -4.95 11.97
C ASN A 83 -17.56 -5.14 11.61
N ASN A 84 -18.47 -4.64 12.45
CA ASN A 84 -19.92 -4.70 12.20
C ASN A 84 -20.31 -3.92 10.94
N VAL A 85 -19.81 -2.70 10.77
CA VAL A 85 -20.17 -1.87 9.61
C VAL A 85 -19.52 -2.35 8.32
N SER A 86 -18.28 -2.84 8.37
CA SER A 86 -17.62 -3.51 7.23
C SER A 86 -18.44 -4.69 6.71
N LYS A 87 -19.16 -5.41 7.60
CA LYS A 87 -20.09 -6.47 7.20
C LYS A 87 -21.34 -5.94 6.52
N TYR A 88 -21.92 -4.84 6.99
CA TYR A 88 -23.08 -4.21 6.34
C TYR A 88 -22.73 -3.61 4.97
N ALA A 89 -21.58 -2.95 4.87
CA ALA A 89 -21.07 -2.37 3.63
C ALA A 89 -20.95 -3.41 2.50
N ARG A 90 -20.50 -4.62 2.83
CA ARG A 90 -20.41 -5.74 1.87
C ARG A 90 -21.77 -6.31 1.49
N ARG A 91 -22.67 -6.51 2.46
CA ARG A 91 -23.98 -7.14 2.22
C ARG A 91 -24.92 -6.25 1.41
N GLY A 92 -24.78 -4.93 1.52
CA GLY A 92 -25.63 -3.96 0.82
C GLY A 92 -25.12 -3.53 -0.55
N SER A 93 -23.93 -3.96 -0.98
CA SER A 93 -23.29 -3.45 -2.20
C SER A 93 -22.84 -4.62 -3.10
N SER A 94 -23.39 -4.70 -4.31
CA SER A 94 -22.82 -5.52 -5.40
C SER A 94 -21.51 -4.93 -5.95
N LYS A 95 -21.21 -3.66 -5.60
CA LYS A 95 -20.04 -2.89 -6.00
C LYS A 95 -18.93 -3.01 -4.95
N THR A 96 -17.70 -3.30 -5.38
CA THR A 96 -16.51 -3.27 -4.52
C THR A 96 -16.06 -1.82 -4.35
N ILE A 97 -16.32 -1.23 -3.17
CA ILE A 97 -15.99 0.17 -2.86
C ILE A 97 -14.81 0.21 -1.89
N PHE A 98 -13.76 0.97 -2.23
CA PHE A 98 -12.67 1.22 -1.31
C PHE A 98 -13.03 2.30 -0.29
N ILE A 99 -12.75 2.03 0.98
CA ILE A 99 -12.89 3.02 2.05
C ILE A 99 -11.50 3.31 2.56
N ALA A 100 -11.01 4.51 2.27
CA ALA A 100 -9.68 4.94 2.64
C ALA A 100 -9.48 4.99 4.17
N SER A 101 -8.22 4.87 4.58
CA SER A 101 -7.83 5.20 5.95
C SER A 101 -7.97 6.71 6.18
N ASN A 102 -8.02 7.14 7.44
CA ASN A 102 -8.01 8.57 7.78
C ASN A 102 -6.63 9.23 7.68
N ARG A 103 -5.60 8.44 7.36
CA ARG A 103 -4.26 8.94 7.10
C ARG A 103 -4.09 9.14 5.59
N GLY A 104 -3.30 10.13 5.22
CA GLY A 104 -2.84 10.35 3.85
C GLY A 104 -1.35 10.67 3.88
N ALA A 105 -0.73 10.58 2.71
CA ALA A 105 0.67 10.91 2.53
C ALA A 105 0.82 11.76 1.25
N PRO A 106 1.82 12.65 1.17
CA PRO A 106 2.10 13.37 -0.06
C PRO A 106 2.52 12.42 -1.19
N GLY A 107 2.33 12.86 -2.43
CA GLY A 107 2.97 12.26 -3.59
C GLY A 107 2.17 12.40 -4.88
N THR A 108 2.70 11.80 -5.94
CA THR A 108 2.33 12.09 -7.33
C THR A 108 1.60 10.91 -7.94
N ARG A 109 0.27 10.99 -8.00
CA ARG A 109 -0.54 9.89 -8.59
C ARG A 109 -0.55 9.90 -10.11
N GLN A 110 -0.44 11.06 -10.74
CA GLN A 110 -0.42 11.22 -12.19
C GLN A 110 0.85 11.99 -12.56
N GLY A 111 1.68 11.39 -13.41
CA GLY A 111 2.90 12.02 -13.90
C GLY A 111 2.58 13.27 -14.71
N GLY A 112 3.42 14.30 -14.56
CA GLY A 112 3.28 15.54 -15.30
C GLY A 112 3.51 15.35 -16.80
N ALA A 113 2.75 16.08 -17.62
CA ALA A 113 3.01 16.16 -19.05
C ALA A 113 4.12 17.21 -19.30
N THR A 114 5.36 16.74 -19.46
CA THR A 114 6.48 17.61 -19.85
C THR A 114 6.51 17.76 -21.37
N ARG A 115 6.61 19.01 -21.85
CA ARG A 115 6.89 19.28 -23.27
C ARG A 115 8.27 18.70 -23.60
N GLY A 116 8.34 17.76 -24.53
CA GLY A 116 9.57 17.03 -24.89
C GLY A 116 9.75 15.67 -24.20
N GLY A 117 8.75 15.19 -23.44
CA GLY A 117 8.76 13.86 -22.84
C GLY A 117 8.73 12.72 -23.86
N CYS A 118 9.17 11.55 -23.43
CA CYS A 118 9.20 10.31 -24.22
C CYS A 118 7.85 9.59 -24.30
N SER A 119 6.75 10.19 -23.81
CA SER A 119 5.40 9.65 -23.92
C SER A 119 4.62 10.38 -25.01
N SER A 120 3.95 9.61 -25.88
CA SER A 120 3.26 10.13 -27.07
C SER A 120 1.74 9.98 -26.99
N SER A 121 1.17 9.85 -25.78
CA SER A 121 -0.24 9.54 -25.55
C SER A 121 -0.94 10.67 -24.78
N ASP A 122 -2.24 10.85 -25.02
CA ASP A 122 -3.11 11.80 -24.27
C ASP A 122 -3.24 11.44 -22.79
N ARG A 123 -2.83 10.21 -22.42
CA ARG A 123 -2.78 9.73 -21.04
C ARG A 123 -1.36 9.78 -20.51
N THR A 124 -1.23 10.04 -19.22
CA THR A 124 0.06 10.07 -18.52
C THR A 124 0.23 8.84 -17.63
N LEU A 125 1.47 8.56 -17.24
CA LEU A 125 1.79 7.55 -16.22
C LEU A 125 0.91 7.79 -14.99
N THR A 126 0.17 6.77 -14.56
CA THR A 126 -0.78 6.92 -13.44
C THR A 126 -0.61 5.78 -12.45
N ALA A 127 -0.31 6.09 -11.20
CA ALA A 127 -0.32 5.13 -10.10
C ALA A 127 -1.76 4.73 -9.76
N LEU A 128 -2.05 3.43 -9.74
CA LEU A 128 -3.36 2.92 -9.34
C LEU A 128 -3.44 2.82 -7.82
N VAL A 129 -3.52 3.99 -7.17
CA VAL A 129 -3.54 4.15 -5.70
C VAL A 129 -4.67 5.07 -5.23
N PRO A 130 -5.04 5.03 -3.94
CA PRO A 130 -6.09 5.90 -3.43
C PRO A 130 -5.69 7.39 -3.49
N ALA A 131 -6.68 8.29 -3.50
CA ALA A 131 -6.45 9.74 -3.67
C ALA A 131 -5.63 10.39 -2.54
N ASN A 132 -5.54 9.75 -1.38
CA ASN A 132 -4.70 10.18 -0.25
C ASN A 132 -3.25 9.63 -0.33
N ASN A 133 -2.88 9.01 -1.46
CA ASN A 133 -1.57 8.44 -1.79
C ASN A 133 -1.00 7.42 -0.79
N LEU A 134 -1.87 6.82 0.03
CA LEU A 134 -1.49 5.84 1.05
C LEU A 134 -2.38 4.61 0.96
N GLY A 135 -1.77 3.47 0.67
CA GLY A 135 -2.40 2.15 0.72
C GLY A 135 -1.81 1.27 1.83
N MET A 136 -2.64 0.37 2.37
CA MET A 136 -2.17 -0.67 3.28
C MET A 136 -2.06 -2.01 2.56
N THR A 137 -1.16 -2.86 3.03
CA THR A 137 -0.97 -4.24 2.58
C THR A 137 -0.88 -5.21 3.76
N THR A 138 -1.34 -6.45 3.59
CA THR A 138 -1.01 -7.54 4.53
C THR A 138 0.18 -8.38 4.04
N SER A 139 0.47 -8.32 2.75
CA SER A 139 1.56 -9.05 2.12
C SER A 139 2.92 -8.47 2.48
N GLN A 140 3.90 -9.37 2.69
CA GLN A 140 5.32 -9.00 2.78
C GLN A 140 5.93 -8.57 1.45
N TYR A 141 5.29 -8.96 0.34
CA TYR A 141 5.63 -8.57 -1.03
C TYR A 141 4.34 -8.09 -1.70
N PRO A 142 3.97 -6.80 -1.58
CA PRO A 142 2.80 -6.27 -2.24
C PRO A 142 2.96 -6.28 -3.77
N VAL A 143 1.83 -6.15 -4.48
CA VAL A 143 1.81 -5.87 -5.91
C VAL A 143 1.42 -4.41 -6.09
N ILE A 144 2.24 -3.65 -6.81
CA ILE A 144 1.90 -2.27 -7.20
C ILE A 144 1.31 -2.29 -8.61
N PHE A 145 0.38 -1.35 -8.86
CA PHE A 145 -0.35 -1.25 -10.13
C PHE A 145 -0.25 0.17 -10.67
N PHE A 146 -0.15 0.30 -11.98
CA PHE A 146 0.00 1.58 -12.65
C PHE A 146 -0.44 1.47 -14.11
N TYR A 147 -0.92 2.57 -14.68
CA TYR A 147 -1.14 2.70 -16.11
C TYR A 147 0.13 3.29 -16.73
N VAL A 148 0.72 2.58 -17.70
CA VAL A 148 1.85 3.06 -18.50
C VAL A 148 1.30 3.57 -19.82
N PRO A 149 1.58 4.83 -20.21
CA PRO A 149 1.23 5.31 -21.54
C PRO A 149 2.15 4.73 -22.61
N GLN A 150 1.76 4.82 -23.87
CA GLN A 150 2.68 4.56 -24.97
C GLN A 150 3.92 5.46 -24.84
N THR A 151 5.10 4.84 -24.92
CA THR A 151 6.39 5.50 -24.66
C THR A 151 7.48 4.98 -25.59
N SER A 152 8.40 5.87 -25.97
CA SER A 152 9.63 5.52 -26.68
C SER A 152 10.77 5.12 -25.74
N ALA A 153 10.69 5.45 -24.45
CA ALA A 153 11.74 5.15 -23.46
C ALA A 153 12.03 3.65 -23.35
N ASP A 154 13.30 3.31 -23.16
CA ASP A 154 13.75 1.91 -23.03
C ASP A 154 13.91 1.43 -21.59
N ILE A 155 13.81 2.36 -20.63
CA ILE A 155 14.02 2.06 -19.21
C ILE A 155 12.80 2.56 -18.42
N LEU A 156 12.29 1.68 -17.58
CA LEU A 156 11.40 2.00 -16.47
C LEU A 156 12.20 1.74 -15.18
N GLU A 157 12.25 2.70 -14.27
CA GLU A 157 12.96 2.56 -13.01
C GLU A 157 11.96 2.42 -11.87
N LEU A 158 12.16 1.42 -11.01
CA LEU A 158 11.46 1.26 -9.74
C LEU A 158 12.45 1.52 -8.62
N SER A 159 12.15 2.46 -7.74
CA SER A 159 12.85 2.63 -6.46
C SER A 159 11.91 2.46 -5.28
N LEU A 160 12.47 2.04 -4.14
CA LEU A 160 11.77 1.88 -2.87
C LEU A 160 12.59 2.53 -1.77
N VAL A 161 11.94 3.41 -1.04
CA VAL A 161 12.51 4.18 0.05
C VAL A 161 11.82 3.79 1.36
N ASP A 162 12.57 3.72 2.46
CA ASP A 162 12.03 3.44 3.79
C ASP A 162 11.49 4.71 4.49
N GLU A 163 10.98 4.57 5.72
CA GLU A 163 10.42 5.69 6.50
C GLU A 163 11.44 6.74 6.95
N ASN A 164 12.73 6.49 6.76
CA ASN A 164 13.83 7.41 7.09
C ASN A 164 14.47 8.00 5.83
N ASP A 165 13.77 7.95 4.69
CA ASP A 165 14.22 8.42 3.39
C ASP A 165 15.46 7.69 2.84
N ASN A 166 15.75 6.48 3.32
CA ASN A 166 16.83 5.67 2.75
C ASN A 166 16.31 4.87 1.54
N GLU A 167 16.98 4.99 0.40
CA GLU A 167 16.73 4.09 -0.73
C GLU A 167 17.21 2.67 -0.37
N ILE A 168 16.26 1.74 -0.29
CA ILE A 168 16.50 0.34 0.09
C ILE A 168 16.44 -0.61 -1.11
N TYR A 169 15.96 -0.12 -2.25
CA TYR A 169 15.90 -0.87 -3.50
C TYR A 169 15.82 0.06 -4.70
N GLN A 170 16.51 -0.29 -5.77
CA GLN A 170 16.41 0.35 -7.08
C GLN A 170 16.63 -0.70 -8.16
N LYS A 171 15.79 -0.69 -9.20
CA LYS A 171 15.98 -1.59 -10.36
C LYS A 171 15.39 -1.02 -11.63
N ASN A 172 16.14 -1.21 -12.72
CA ASN A 172 15.67 -0.97 -14.08
C ASN A 172 14.86 -2.15 -14.61
N LEU A 173 13.81 -1.84 -15.33
CA LEU A 173 12.82 -2.75 -15.90
C LEU A 173 12.59 -2.38 -17.37
N LYS A 174 12.18 -3.35 -18.19
CA LYS A 174 11.77 -3.07 -19.57
C LYS A 174 10.34 -2.53 -19.60
N PRO A 175 10.09 -1.32 -20.13
CA PRO A 175 8.75 -0.77 -20.24
C PRO A 175 7.93 -1.48 -21.32
N ILE A 176 6.61 -1.41 -21.18
CA ILE A 176 5.67 -1.81 -22.24
C ILE A 176 5.54 -0.65 -23.23
N LYS A 177 5.62 -0.96 -24.53
CA LYS A 177 5.54 0.06 -25.59
C LYS A 177 4.10 0.38 -26.04
N THR A 178 3.15 -0.55 -25.89
CA THR A 178 1.77 -0.41 -26.39
C THR A 178 0.85 0.40 -25.48
N GLY A 179 1.26 0.68 -24.24
CA GLY A 179 0.42 1.26 -23.20
C GLY A 179 -0.60 0.29 -22.59
N GLY A 180 -1.07 0.59 -21.38
CA GLY A 180 -2.06 -0.19 -20.64
C GLY A 180 -1.82 -0.25 -19.13
N VAL A 181 -2.69 -0.96 -18.42
CA VAL A 181 -2.57 -1.22 -16.98
C VAL A 181 -1.63 -2.40 -16.74
N ALA A 182 -0.61 -2.12 -15.95
CA ALA A 182 0.48 -3.02 -15.62
C ALA A 182 0.60 -3.22 -14.10
N SER A 183 1.36 -4.24 -13.71
CA SER A 183 1.68 -4.51 -12.31
C SER A 183 3.11 -4.98 -12.13
N ILE A 184 3.66 -4.74 -10.93
CA ILE A 184 4.93 -5.31 -10.48
C ILE A 184 4.68 -5.99 -9.14
N ASN A 185 4.95 -7.29 -9.08
CA ASN A 185 4.93 -8.06 -7.85
C ASN A 185 6.30 -7.99 -7.19
N PHE A 186 6.36 -7.49 -5.95
CA PHE A 186 7.63 -7.35 -5.24
C PHE A 186 8.33 -8.69 -4.98
N ARG A 187 7.61 -9.82 -5.08
CA ARG A 187 8.20 -11.16 -4.98
C ARG A 187 9.14 -11.46 -6.16
N ASP A 188 8.87 -10.87 -7.32
CA ASP A 188 9.61 -11.14 -8.56
C ASP A 188 10.85 -10.23 -8.69
N LEU A 189 11.11 -9.40 -7.67
CA LEU A 189 12.24 -8.47 -7.61
C LEU A 189 13.42 -9.10 -6.87
N PRO A 190 14.50 -9.49 -7.58
CA PRO A 190 15.63 -10.15 -6.95
C PRO A 190 16.34 -9.21 -5.97
N GLY A 191 16.70 -9.73 -4.80
CA GLY A 191 17.39 -8.98 -3.75
C GLY A 191 16.50 -8.10 -2.87
N LEU A 192 15.22 -7.92 -3.21
CA LEU A 192 14.29 -7.14 -2.39
C LEU A 192 13.96 -7.90 -1.10
N LYS A 193 14.21 -7.27 0.04
CA LYS A 193 13.84 -7.80 1.36
C LYS A 193 12.33 -7.66 1.60
N PRO A 194 11.70 -8.56 2.38
CA PRO A 194 10.28 -8.46 2.70
C PRO A 194 9.99 -7.18 3.50
N LEU A 195 8.89 -6.51 3.19
CA LEU A 195 8.43 -5.34 3.95
C LEU A 195 8.11 -5.74 5.38
N GLN A 196 8.42 -4.90 6.37
CA GLN A 196 8.18 -5.21 7.78
C GLN A 196 6.80 -4.75 8.24
N VAL A 197 6.15 -5.53 9.12
CA VAL A 197 4.86 -5.15 9.70
C VAL A 197 5.01 -3.86 10.52
N GLY A 198 4.05 -2.94 10.35
CA GLY A 198 4.03 -1.63 10.99
C GLY A 198 4.79 -0.56 10.23
N LYS A 199 5.68 -0.94 9.31
CA LYS A 199 6.54 -0.02 8.56
C LYS A 199 5.87 0.48 7.28
N SER A 200 6.19 1.72 6.94
CA SER A 200 5.79 2.39 5.71
C SER A 200 6.97 2.47 4.75
N TYR A 201 6.68 2.37 3.46
CA TYR A 201 7.66 2.47 2.39
C TYR A 201 7.09 3.34 1.28
N HIS A 202 7.95 4.10 0.63
CA HIS A 202 7.60 4.99 -0.49
C HIS A 202 8.20 4.43 -1.76
N TRP A 203 7.36 4.00 -2.70
CA TRP A 203 7.83 3.53 -3.99
C TRP A 203 7.68 4.63 -5.03
N TYR A 204 8.63 4.67 -5.96
CA TYR A 204 8.63 5.55 -7.12
C TYR A 204 8.74 4.71 -8.37
N LEU A 205 8.02 5.11 -9.41
CA LEU A 205 8.09 4.51 -10.72
C LEU A 205 8.31 5.59 -11.77
N SER A 206 9.42 5.51 -12.49
CA SER A 206 9.87 6.54 -13.43
C SER A 206 10.04 5.97 -14.83
N ILE A 207 9.42 6.60 -15.83
CA ILE A 207 9.76 6.39 -17.24
C ILE A 207 10.98 7.25 -17.56
N VAL A 208 12.08 6.57 -17.89
CA VAL A 208 13.39 7.19 -18.11
C VAL A 208 13.49 7.70 -19.56
N CYS A 209 13.19 8.99 -19.79
CA CYS A 209 13.17 9.54 -21.14
C CYS A 209 14.56 9.74 -21.75
N ASN A 210 15.51 10.27 -20.97
CA ASN A 210 16.91 10.39 -21.35
C ASN A 210 17.79 9.99 -20.15
N ALA A 211 18.62 8.97 -20.31
CA ALA A 211 19.47 8.46 -19.22
C ALA A 211 20.59 9.44 -18.81
N GLN A 212 21.01 10.34 -19.71
CA GLN A 212 22.02 11.36 -19.44
C GLN A 212 21.42 12.65 -18.87
N ASP A 213 20.14 12.90 -19.13
CA ASP A 213 19.38 14.04 -18.59
C ASP A 213 17.99 13.58 -18.13
N ARG A 214 17.86 13.40 -16.83
CA ARG A 214 16.64 12.87 -16.18
C ARG A 214 15.57 13.95 -15.97
N SER A 215 15.81 15.21 -16.35
CA SER A 215 14.90 16.34 -16.08
C SER A 215 13.52 16.20 -16.72
N ALA A 216 13.42 15.44 -17.81
CA ALA A 216 12.18 15.20 -18.55
C ALA A 216 11.43 13.93 -18.11
N ASP A 217 11.84 13.30 -17.00
CA ASP A 217 11.19 12.08 -16.52
C ASP A 217 9.75 12.25 -16.15
N ILE A 218 9.01 11.19 -16.46
CA ILE A 218 7.63 11.05 -16.06
C ILE A 218 7.62 10.03 -14.94
N PHE A 219 7.29 10.46 -13.73
CA PHE A 219 7.25 9.58 -12.56
C PHE A 219 5.91 9.65 -11.83
N VAL A 220 5.61 8.59 -11.10
CA VAL A 220 4.54 8.52 -10.11
C VAL A 220 5.06 7.84 -8.86
N ASP A 221 4.42 8.12 -7.73
CA ASP A 221 4.88 7.62 -6.44
C ASP A 221 3.72 7.41 -5.47
N SER A 222 3.86 6.48 -4.53
CA SER A 222 2.88 6.25 -3.47
C SER A 222 3.45 5.53 -2.26
N TRP A 223 2.75 5.67 -1.14
CA TRP A 223 3.09 5.01 0.10
C TRP A 223 2.37 3.67 0.26
N VAL A 224 3.11 2.67 0.71
CA VAL A 224 2.60 1.37 1.17
C VAL A 224 2.97 1.14 2.63
N GLN A 225 1.98 0.85 3.47
CA GLN A 225 2.21 0.40 4.84
C GLN A 225 1.84 -1.07 4.98
N ARG A 226 2.79 -1.90 5.45
CA ARG A 226 2.45 -3.28 5.80
C ARG A 226 1.82 -3.31 7.18
N ILE A 227 0.64 -3.90 7.30
CA ILE A 227 -0.10 -4.02 8.56
C ILE A 227 -0.29 -5.48 8.95
N ASN A 228 -0.53 -5.71 10.24
CA ASN A 228 -1.13 -6.96 10.70
C ASN A 228 -2.64 -6.72 10.82
N PRO A 229 -3.48 -7.39 10.02
CA PRO A 229 -4.93 -7.25 10.14
C PRO A 229 -5.42 -7.75 11.50
N ASP A 230 -6.51 -7.17 12.00
CA ASP A 230 -7.21 -7.62 13.21
C ASP A 230 -7.58 -9.12 13.13
N PRO A 231 -7.50 -9.89 14.23
CA PRO A 231 -7.83 -11.31 14.25
C PRO A 231 -9.20 -11.68 13.64
N ALA A 232 -10.23 -10.84 13.81
CA ALA A 232 -11.54 -11.14 13.21
C ALA A 232 -11.48 -11.05 11.68
N LEU A 233 -10.82 -10.01 11.14
CA LEU A 233 -10.57 -9.88 9.71
C LEU A 233 -9.72 -11.04 9.16
N GLN A 234 -8.69 -11.49 9.90
CA GLN A 234 -7.89 -12.66 9.50
C GLN A 234 -8.75 -13.92 9.36
N SER A 235 -9.67 -14.15 10.31
CA SER A 235 -10.58 -15.28 10.26
C SER A 235 -11.52 -15.21 9.06
N GLU A 236 -12.09 -14.03 8.78
CA GLU A 236 -12.94 -13.83 7.60
C GLU A 236 -12.20 -14.06 6.28
N LEU A 237 -10.97 -13.55 6.16
CA LEU A 237 -10.15 -13.71 4.95
C LEU A 237 -9.81 -15.18 4.67
N LYS A 238 -9.57 -15.99 5.71
CA LYS A 238 -9.30 -17.43 5.57
C LYS A 238 -10.47 -18.20 4.97
N GLN A 239 -11.71 -17.79 5.27
CA GLN A 239 -12.93 -18.46 4.81
C GLN A 239 -13.45 -17.90 3.48
N ALA A 240 -13.05 -16.68 3.12
CA ALA A 240 -13.54 -15.99 1.92
C ALA A 240 -12.94 -16.55 0.62
N SER A 241 -13.77 -16.63 -0.43
CA SER A 241 -13.31 -16.85 -1.81
C SER A 241 -12.40 -15.70 -2.27
N LEU A 242 -11.58 -15.94 -3.30
CA LEU A 242 -10.67 -14.92 -3.84
C LEU A 242 -11.41 -13.64 -4.25
N GLU A 243 -12.56 -13.77 -4.90
CA GLU A 243 -13.41 -12.64 -5.27
C GLU A 243 -13.94 -11.89 -4.03
N SER A 244 -14.40 -12.61 -3.02
CA SER A 244 -14.91 -12.00 -1.78
C SER A 244 -13.82 -11.31 -0.96
N ARG A 245 -12.55 -11.75 -1.09
CA ARG A 245 -11.41 -11.12 -0.43
C ARG A 245 -11.17 -9.69 -0.92
N ALA A 246 -11.40 -9.39 -2.20
CA ALA A 246 -11.25 -8.03 -2.72
C ALA A 246 -12.14 -7.05 -1.95
N ALA A 247 -13.44 -7.35 -1.83
CA ALA A 247 -14.37 -6.52 -1.09
C ALA A 247 -14.01 -6.42 0.41
N LEU A 248 -13.57 -7.52 1.04
CA LEU A 248 -13.11 -7.53 2.42
C LEU A 248 -11.92 -6.59 2.65
N TYR A 249 -10.92 -6.66 1.79
CA TYR A 249 -9.77 -5.78 1.86
C TYR A 249 -10.16 -4.31 1.61
N ALA A 250 -11.00 -4.05 0.60
CA ALA A 250 -11.43 -2.72 0.20
C ALA A 250 -12.14 -1.97 1.33
N VAL A 251 -13.15 -2.60 1.96
CA VAL A 251 -13.91 -1.98 3.05
C VAL A 251 -13.08 -1.83 4.32
N ASN A 252 -12.00 -2.60 4.48
CA ASN A 252 -11.06 -2.52 5.61
C ASN A 252 -9.84 -1.62 5.34
N GLY A 253 -9.77 -0.95 4.18
CA GLY A 253 -8.71 0.02 3.86
C GLY A 253 -7.40 -0.62 3.39
N ILE A 254 -7.41 -1.90 3.05
CA ILE A 254 -6.25 -2.67 2.58
C ILE A 254 -6.21 -2.63 1.06
N TRP A 255 -5.70 -1.53 0.51
CA TRP A 255 -5.76 -1.23 -0.93
C TRP A 255 -5.03 -2.25 -1.79
N TYR A 256 -3.76 -2.53 -1.49
CA TYR A 256 -2.89 -3.32 -2.37
C TYR A 256 -3.41 -4.75 -2.51
N ASP A 257 -3.81 -5.40 -1.42
CA ASP A 257 -4.37 -6.76 -1.44
C ASP A 257 -5.75 -6.78 -2.13
N SER A 258 -6.56 -5.75 -1.96
CA SER A 258 -7.86 -5.61 -2.65
C SER A 258 -7.68 -5.59 -4.17
N LEU A 259 -6.82 -4.70 -4.65
CA LEU A 259 -6.57 -4.53 -6.07
C LEU A 259 -5.93 -5.78 -6.67
N THR A 260 -5.01 -6.42 -5.94
CA THR A 260 -4.38 -7.68 -6.34
C THR A 260 -5.41 -8.81 -6.49
N ALA A 261 -6.27 -9.02 -5.48
CA ALA A 261 -7.27 -10.09 -5.53
C ALA A 261 -8.21 -9.93 -6.73
N LEU A 262 -8.63 -8.70 -7.02
CA LEU A 262 -9.53 -8.41 -8.14
C LEU A 262 -8.82 -8.52 -9.50
N PHE A 263 -7.57 -8.06 -9.59
CA PHE A 263 -6.74 -8.20 -10.78
C PHE A 263 -6.52 -9.66 -11.17
N GLU A 264 -6.11 -10.51 -10.24
CA GLU A 264 -5.87 -11.94 -10.51
C GLU A 264 -7.17 -12.65 -10.92
N THR A 265 -8.30 -12.31 -10.27
CA THR A 265 -9.60 -12.87 -10.64
C THR A 265 -9.99 -12.45 -12.07
N ARG A 266 -9.86 -11.15 -12.42
CA ARG A 266 -10.12 -10.65 -13.78
C ARG A 266 -9.20 -11.28 -14.83
N LYS A 267 -7.91 -11.44 -14.52
CA LYS A 267 -6.92 -12.09 -15.39
C LYS A 267 -7.28 -13.54 -15.68
N SER A 268 -7.79 -14.27 -14.68
CA SER A 268 -8.21 -15.67 -14.82
C SER A 268 -9.56 -15.85 -15.56
N SER A 269 -10.36 -14.80 -15.67
CA SER A 269 -11.70 -14.82 -16.29
C SER A 269 -11.95 -13.56 -17.13
N PRO A 270 -11.20 -13.35 -18.23
CA PRO A 270 -11.16 -12.08 -18.96
C PRO A 270 -12.50 -11.68 -19.62
N ASN A 271 -13.36 -12.66 -19.94
CA ASN A 271 -14.66 -12.43 -20.56
C ASN A 271 -15.81 -12.22 -19.55
N ASN A 272 -15.51 -12.24 -18.24
CA ASN A 272 -16.53 -12.02 -17.22
C ASN A 272 -16.76 -10.51 -17.02
N SER A 273 -17.85 -10.01 -17.60
CA SER A 273 -18.24 -8.59 -17.53
C SER A 273 -18.46 -8.09 -16.10
N ALA A 274 -18.87 -8.95 -15.17
CA ALA A 274 -19.03 -8.57 -13.76
C ALA A 274 -17.68 -8.22 -13.13
N LEU A 275 -16.61 -8.97 -13.42
CA LEU A 275 -15.26 -8.68 -12.92
C LEU A 275 -14.67 -7.42 -13.55
N VAL A 276 -14.96 -7.18 -14.84
CA VAL A 276 -14.57 -5.93 -15.51
C VAL A 276 -15.24 -4.72 -14.86
N ASN A 277 -16.53 -4.82 -14.55
CA ASN A 277 -17.27 -3.75 -13.88
C ASN A 277 -16.81 -3.57 -12.43
N GLN A 278 -16.61 -4.64 -11.67
CA GLN A 278 -16.08 -4.55 -10.29
C GLN A 278 -14.70 -3.89 -10.24
N TRP A 279 -13.82 -4.21 -11.20
CA TRP A 279 -12.52 -3.56 -11.35
C TRP A 279 -12.68 -2.07 -11.60
N ALA A 280 -13.53 -1.71 -12.55
CA ALA A 280 -13.75 -0.31 -12.90
C ALA A 280 -14.36 0.47 -11.74
N ASP A 281 -15.29 -0.15 -11.03
CA ASP A 281 -15.95 0.39 -9.85
C ASP A 281 -14.99 0.65 -8.68
N LEU A 282 -14.04 -0.26 -8.45
CA LEU A 282 -13.02 -0.10 -7.41
C LEU A 282 -12.11 1.10 -7.73
N LEU A 283 -11.67 1.23 -8.99
CA LEU A 283 -10.83 2.35 -9.43
C LEU A 283 -11.59 3.68 -9.42
N ASP A 284 -12.84 3.68 -9.89
CA ASP A 284 -13.75 4.82 -9.80
C ASP A 284 -13.94 5.30 -8.34
N SER A 285 -14.02 4.37 -7.37
CA SER A 285 -14.17 4.71 -5.95
C SER A 285 -13.01 5.53 -5.35
N VAL A 286 -11.89 5.61 -6.08
CA VAL A 286 -10.71 6.43 -5.77
C VAL A 286 -10.41 7.46 -6.86
N GLY A 287 -11.33 7.71 -7.80
CA GLY A 287 -11.18 8.71 -8.88
C GLY A 287 -10.19 8.31 -9.97
N LEU A 288 -10.07 7.02 -10.26
CA LEU A 288 -9.24 6.45 -11.34
C LEU A 288 -10.09 5.90 -12.50
N ASP A 289 -11.29 6.44 -12.67
CA ASP A 289 -12.26 6.06 -13.71
C ASP A 289 -11.67 6.17 -15.12
N THR A 290 -10.79 7.15 -15.36
CA THR A 290 -10.21 7.40 -16.68
C THR A 290 -9.35 6.23 -17.17
N VAL A 291 -8.67 5.51 -16.29
CA VAL A 291 -7.79 4.36 -16.62
C VAL A 291 -8.45 3.00 -16.31
N ALA A 292 -9.69 3.02 -15.81
CA ALA A 292 -10.36 1.85 -15.29
C ALA A 292 -10.64 0.76 -16.33
N ARG A 293 -10.85 1.17 -17.59
CA ARG A 293 -11.21 0.28 -18.71
C ARG A 293 -10.06 0.02 -19.67
N GLU A 294 -8.87 0.49 -19.35
CA GLU A 294 -7.67 0.24 -20.15
C GLU A 294 -7.30 -1.26 -20.16
N PRO A 295 -6.62 -1.75 -21.20
CA PRO A 295 -6.23 -3.15 -21.32
C PRO A 295 -5.25 -3.52 -20.20
N LEU A 296 -5.40 -4.73 -19.66
CA LEU A 296 -4.40 -5.32 -18.77
C LEU A 296 -3.26 -5.88 -19.63
N VAL A 297 -2.03 -5.46 -19.35
CA VAL A 297 -0.85 -5.78 -20.15
C VAL A 297 0.22 -6.44 -19.30
N PRO A 298 1.00 -7.39 -19.85
CA PRO A 298 2.11 -8.01 -19.14
C PRO A 298 3.24 -6.99 -18.94
N CYS A 299 3.67 -6.82 -17.70
CA CYS A 299 4.76 -5.93 -17.28
C CYS A 299 5.52 -6.63 -16.14
N CYS A 300 6.72 -6.22 -15.78
CA CYS A 300 7.81 -5.72 -16.62
C CYS A 300 8.97 -6.61 -16.21
N THR A 301 9.75 -7.11 -17.17
CA THR A 301 10.82 -8.04 -16.82
C THR A 301 12.01 -7.26 -16.27
N VAL A 302 12.57 -7.77 -15.17
CA VAL A 302 13.79 -7.25 -14.58
C VAL A 302 14.92 -7.36 -15.61
N THR A 303 15.61 -6.26 -15.90
CA THR A 303 16.82 -6.33 -16.72
C THR A 303 17.94 -6.93 -15.87
N ASN A 304 18.56 -8.00 -16.39
CA ASN A 304 19.77 -8.58 -15.81
C ASN A 304 20.88 -7.53 -15.73
#